data_AF-A0AAP5HGA6-F1
#
_entry.id   AF-A0AAP5HGA6-F1
#
_cell.length_a   1.000
_cell.length_b   1.000
_cell.length_c   1.000
_cell.angle_alpha   90.00
_cell.angle_beta   90.00
_cell.angle_gamma   90.00
#
_symmetry.space_group_name_H-M   'P 1'
#
loop_
_entity.id
_entity.type
_entity.pdbx_description
1 polymer ?
#
loop_
_entity_poly.entity_id
_entity_poly.type
_entity_poly.pdbx_seq_one_letter_code
_entity_poly.pdbx_strand_id
1 'polypeptide(L)'
;MTTEEATEILGVQGSLPCTIHFWGTDTPSRNFDTVHDGLNFITEAGKQEPLPDLHIHGNQGDIAVNGPDLEKLIAAASAIRSVP
;
A
#
# COMPACT_ATOMS: atom_id res chain seq x y z
N MET A 1 -6.60 -0.67 -11.20
CA MET A 1 -5.13 -0.68 -11.37
C MET A 1 -4.65 -1.92 -12.12
N THR A 2 -3.62 -1.79 -12.97
CA THR A 2 -2.86 -2.88 -13.60
C THR A 2 -1.56 -3.20 -12.84
N THR A 3 -0.92 -4.34 -13.12
CA THR A 3 0.38 -4.68 -12.51
C THR A 3 1.49 -3.70 -12.87
N GLU A 4 1.48 -3.19 -14.10
CA GLU A 4 2.45 -2.19 -14.59
C GLU A 4 2.29 -0.87 -13.85
N GLU A 5 1.05 -0.40 -13.70
CA GLU A 5 0.73 0.81 -12.91
C GLU A 5 1.16 0.66 -11.44
N ALA A 6 0.89 -0.49 -10.82
CA ALA A 6 1.30 -0.76 -9.44
C ALA A 6 2.83 -0.75 -9.30
N THR A 7 3.54 -1.32 -10.27
CA THR A 7 5.02 -1.36 -10.28
C THR A 7 5.61 0.04 -10.48
N GLU A 8 5.03 0.85 -11.38
CA GLU A 8 5.47 2.23 -11.60
C GLU A 8 5.26 3.10 -10.36
N ILE A 9 4.07 3.02 -9.74
CA ILE A 9 3.75 3.72 -8.48
C ILE A 9 4.79 3.38 -7.41
N LEU A 10 5.09 2.09 -7.22
CA LEU A 10 6.07 1.64 -6.23
C LEU A 10 7.51 2.00 -6.61
N GLY A 11 7.84 2.04 -7.90
CA GLY A 11 9.15 2.49 -8.37
C GLY A 11 9.42 3.96 -8.04
N VAL A 12 8.39 4.81 -8.08
CA VAL A 12 8.51 6.25 -7.79
C VAL A 12 8.35 6.53 -6.29
N GLN A 13 7.40 5.87 -5.62
CA GLN A 13 6.95 6.24 -4.28
C GLN A 13 7.24 5.19 -3.20
N GLY A 14 7.64 3.98 -3.59
CA GLY A 14 7.77 2.82 -2.69
C GLY A 14 8.68 3.08 -1.49
N SER A 15 9.74 3.86 -1.69
CA SER A 15 10.73 4.23 -0.66
C SER A 15 10.47 5.57 0.02
N LEU A 16 9.33 6.22 -0.25
CA LEU A 16 8.98 7.50 0.37
C LEU A 16 8.15 7.28 1.63
N PRO A 17 8.29 8.15 2.66
CA PRO A 17 7.42 8.13 3.83
C PRO A 17 5.95 8.25 3.45
N CYS A 18 5.08 7.56 4.19
CA CYS A 18 3.65 7.63 3.97
C CYS A 18 2.82 7.57 5.25
N THR A 19 1.57 8.03 5.13
CA THR A 19 0.51 7.78 6.12
C THR A 19 -0.57 6.94 5.47
N ILE A 20 -0.97 5.86 6.15
CA ILE A 20 -2.06 4.99 5.70
C ILE A 20 -3.30 5.27 6.52
N HIS A 21 -4.40 5.55 5.83
CA HIS A 21 -5.72 5.76 6.40
C HIS A 21 -6.64 4.61 5.96
N PHE A 22 -7.28 3.97 6.92
CA PHE A 22 -8.21 2.88 6.68
C PHE A 22 -9.64 3.42 6.58
N TRP A 23 -10.26 3.29 5.41
CA TRP A 23 -11.62 3.76 5.17
C TRP A 23 -12.64 2.70 5.60
N GLY A 24 -13.73 3.15 6.23
CA GLY A 24 -14.81 2.26 6.66
C GLY A 24 -14.47 1.30 7.81
N THR A 25 -13.37 1.55 8.53
CA THR A 25 -12.97 0.77 9.71
C THR A 25 -12.63 1.69 10.89
N ASP A 26 -12.68 1.16 12.11
CA ASP A 26 -12.20 1.87 13.32
C ASP A 26 -10.66 1.82 13.48
N THR A 27 -9.95 1.28 12.48
CA THR A 27 -8.48 1.18 12.53
C THR A 27 -7.88 2.59 12.43
N PRO A 28 -7.08 3.03 13.42
CA PRO A 28 -6.47 4.35 13.37
C PRO A 28 -5.48 4.44 12.20
N SER A 29 -5.31 5.66 11.68
CA SER A 29 -4.27 5.92 10.69
C SER A 29 -2.88 5.71 11.28
N ARG A 30 -1.92 5.35 10.43
CA ARG A 30 -0.55 5.06 10.86
C ARG A 30 0.48 5.57 9.86
N ASN A 31 1.56 6.14 10.39
CA ASN A 31 2.71 6.60 9.60
C ASN A 31 3.74 5.48 9.44
N PHE A 32 4.41 5.47 8.30
CA PHE A 32 5.48 4.54 7.97
C PHE A 32 6.64 5.28 7.31
N ASP A 33 7.85 4.77 7.52
CA ASP A 33 9.07 5.34 6.91
C ASP A 33 9.09 5.14 5.39
N THR A 34 8.45 4.08 4.89
CA THR A 34 8.27 3.82 3.46
C THR A 34 6.88 3.27 3.14
N VAL A 35 6.41 3.49 1.90
CA VAL A 35 5.19 2.82 1.38
C VAL A 35 5.33 1.30 1.45
N HIS A 36 6.53 0.75 1.19
CA HIS A 36 6.78 -0.68 1.34
C HIS A 36 6.53 -1.19 2.77
N ASP A 37 6.95 -0.45 3.80
CA ASP A 37 6.72 -0.83 5.20
C ASP A 37 5.23 -0.80 5.54
N GLY A 38 4.52 0.19 5.04
CA GLY A 38 3.07 0.29 5.18
C GLY A 38 2.33 -0.87 4.52
N LEU A 39 2.69 -1.24 3.29
CA LEU A 39 2.11 -2.39 2.59
C LEU A 39 2.43 -3.72 3.27
N ASN A 40 3.64 -3.87 3.82
CA ASN A 40 4.01 -5.04 4.63
C ASN A 40 3.14 -5.11 5.90
N PHE A 41 2.94 -3.98 6.58
CA PHE A 41 2.05 -3.92 7.73
C PHE A 41 0.62 -4.33 7.37
N ILE A 42 0.09 -3.83 6.26
CA ILE A 42 -1.26 -4.21 5.79
C ILE A 42 -1.32 -5.69 5.46
N THR A 43 -0.27 -6.29 4.91
CA THR A 43 -0.24 -7.73 4.61
C THR A 43 -0.27 -8.56 5.91
N GLU A 44 0.45 -8.13 6.94
CA GLU A 44 0.46 -8.81 8.24
C GLU A 44 -0.82 -8.57 9.05
N ALA A 45 -1.40 -7.37 8.97
CA ALA A 45 -2.63 -6.97 9.65
C ALA A 45 -3.90 -7.45 8.92
N GLY A 46 -3.84 -7.51 7.58
CA GLY A 46 -4.91 -7.85 6.63
C GLY A 46 -5.19 -9.34 6.51
N LYS A 47 -4.82 -10.15 7.52
CA LYS A 47 -5.32 -11.52 7.68
C LYS A 47 -6.83 -11.57 7.96
N GLN A 48 -7.51 -10.42 8.00
CA GLN A 48 -8.97 -10.28 8.01
C GLN A 48 -9.44 -9.93 6.60
N GLU A 49 -10.13 -10.86 5.94
CA GLU A 49 -10.77 -10.62 4.65
C GLU A 49 -12.21 -10.10 4.81
N PRO A 50 -12.68 -9.19 3.92
CA PRO A 50 -11.94 -8.58 2.80
C PRO A 50 -11.00 -7.44 3.24
N LEU A 51 -9.96 -7.17 2.45
CA LEU A 51 -9.06 -6.04 2.70
C LEU A 51 -9.82 -4.70 2.61
N PRO A 52 -9.54 -3.73 3.51
CA PRO A 52 -10.23 -2.44 3.52
C PRO A 52 -9.77 -1.54 2.38
N ASP A 53 -10.62 -0.56 2.03
CA ASP A 53 -10.22 0.55 1.18
C ASP A 53 -9.25 1.46 1.94
N LEU A 54 -8.21 1.95 1.26
CA LEU A 54 -7.13 2.72 1.87
C LEU A 54 -6.85 4.01 1.12
N HIS A 55 -6.39 5.01 1.87
CA HIS A 55 -5.65 6.14 1.32
C HIS A 55 -4.21 6.08 1.79
N ILE A 56 -3.28 6.08 0.84
CA ILE A 56 -1.84 6.18 1.09
C ILE A 56 -1.42 7.60 0.75
N HIS A 57 -1.09 8.40 1.76
CA HIS A 57 -0.61 9.76 1.62
C HIS A 57 0.91 9.73 1.58
N GLY A 58 1.51 9.97 0.42
CA GLY A 58 2.95 10.12 0.25
C GLY A 58 3.35 11.59 0.10
N ASN A 59 4.65 11.88 0.21
CA ASN A 59 5.18 13.25 0.05
C ASN A 59 4.86 13.89 -1.32
N GLN A 60 4.55 13.09 -2.34
CA GLN A 60 4.24 13.57 -3.70
C GLN A 60 2.75 13.50 -4.06
N GLY A 61 1.90 13.08 -3.13
CA GLY A 61 0.45 13.03 -3.36
C GLY A 61 -0.22 11.86 -2.66
N ASP A 62 -1.52 11.76 -2.91
CA ASP A 62 -2.40 10.80 -2.25
C ASP A 62 -2.84 9.75 -3.26
N ILE A 63 -2.76 8.48 -2.86
CA ILE A 63 -3.25 7.34 -3.64
C ILE A 63 -4.46 6.76 -2.92
N ALA A 64 -5.62 6.87 -3.56
CA ALA A 64 -6.82 6.15 -3.15
C ALA A 64 -6.79 4.74 -3.75
N VAL A 65 -6.84 3.72 -2.90
CA VAL A 65 -6.72 2.32 -3.31
C VAL A 65 -7.90 1.54 -2.74
N ASN A 66 -8.72 0.95 -3.60
CA ASN A 66 -9.76 0.02 -3.16
C ASN A 66 -9.17 -1.36 -2.85
N GLY A 67 -9.89 -2.21 -2.11
CA GLY A 67 -9.44 -3.56 -1.76
C GLY A 67 -8.82 -4.37 -2.92
N PRO A 68 -9.49 -4.53 -4.08
CA PRO A 68 -8.92 -5.27 -5.22
C PRO A 68 -7.65 -4.67 -5.83
N ASP A 69 -7.51 -3.35 -5.84
CA ASP A 69 -6.28 -2.69 -6.31
C ASP A 69 -5.17 -2.73 -5.25
N LEU A 70 -5.53 -2.81 -3.97
CA LEU A 70 -4.60 -3.01 -2.86
C LEU A 70 -3.93 -4.38 -2.94
N GLU A 71 -4.68 -5.43 -3.28
CA GLU A 71 -4.12 -6.77 -3.53
C GLU A 71 -3.02 -6.73 -4.60
N LYS A 72 -3.24 -5.98 -5.68
CA LYS A 72 -2.26 -5.84 -6.77
C LYS A 72 -1.02 -5.05 -6.35
N LEU A 73 -1.21 -3.99 -5.55
CA LEU A 73 -0.12 -3.21 -4.96
C LEU A 73 0.76 -4.05 -4.03
N ILE A 74 0.14 -4.88 -3.18
CA ILE A 74 0.85 -5.81 -2.29
C ILE A 74 1.63 -6.86 -3.10
N ALA A 75 1.00 -7.43 -4.14
CA ALA A 75 1.65 -8.40 -5.02
C ALA A 75 2.87 -7.79 -5.75
N ALA A 76 2.73 -6.57 -6.27
CA ALA A 76 3.83 -5.85 -6.92
C ALA A 76 4.97 -5.52 -5.93
N ALA A 77 4.64 -5.05 -4.72
CA ALA A 77 5.63 -4.78 -3.68
C ALA A 77 6.43 -6.03 -3.29
N SER A 78 5.75 -7.18 -3.21
CA SER A 78 6.39 -8.47 -2.92
C SER A 78 7.32 -8.92 -4.07
N ALA A 79 6.92 -8.69 -5.31
CA ALA A 79 7.73 -9.03 -6.49
C ALA A 79 9.00 -8.17 -6.60
N ILE A 80 8.90 -6.85 -6.36
CA ILE A 80 10.04 -5.92 -6.38
C ILE A 80 11.10 -6.32 -5.34
N ARG A 81 10.67 -6.72 -4.15
CA ARG A 81 11.57 -7.12 -3.05
C ARG A 81 12.29 -8.45 -3.29
N SER A 82 11.80 -9.25 -4.24
CA SER A 82 12.34 -10.57 -4.59
C SER A 82 13.43 -10.51 -5.67
N VAL A 83 13.71 -9.32 -6.22
CA VAL A 83 14.81 -9.11 -7.16
C VAL A 83 16.10 -8.90 -6.34
N PRO A 84 17.12 -9.76 -6.51
CA PRO A 84 18.35 -9.73 -5.71
C PRO A 84 19.22 -8.50 -5.95
#